data_AF-A0A2V8WY90-F1
#
_entry.id   AF-A0A2V8WY90-F1
#
_cell.length_a   1.000
_cell.length_b   1.000
_cell.length_c   1.000
_cell.angle_alpha   90.00
_cell.angle_beta   90.00
_cell.angle_gamma   90.00
#
_symmetry.space_group_name_H-M   'P 1'
#
loop_
_entity.id
_entity.type
_entity.pdbx_description
1 polymer ?
#
loop_
_entity_poly.entity_id
_entity_poly.type
_entity_poly.pdbx_seq_one_letter_code
_entity_poly.pdbx_strand_id
1 'polypeptide(L)'
;MKNTKPCRSIRILVLGFLFAGLIFEARAQSKPDSGWPTYGNDPGGTRYSPASQINRANVAQLKVAWTFRTGALDQPTRMIRKAAFEATPILADGKLFLSTPYDHVIALDPQSGAKIWEFDPGVDLQHNYSEVASRGVSAWRDSKAKIGQPCRLRIFLGTLDARLIALDGETGKHCADFGSNGEIDLSRDAATQME
;
A
#
# COMPACT_ATOMS: atom_id res chain seq x y z
N MET A 1 -52.27 -72.84 20.31
CA MET A 1 -51.03 -73.62 20.15
C MET A 1 -49.95 -72.71 19.55
N LYS A 2 -48.78 -72.67 20.22
CA LYS A 2 -47.49 -72.08 19.81
C LYS A 2 -47.35 -70.54 19.81
N ASN A 3 -46.88 -70.08 20.96
CA ASN A 3 -46.18 -68.81 21.21
C ASN A 3 -45.01 -68.59 20.24
N THR A 4 -44.89 -67.37 19.71
CA THR A 4 -43.59 -66.79 19.34
C THR A 4 -43.56 -65.32 19.78
N LYS A 5 -42.49 -64.94 20.47
CA LYS A 5 -42.29 -63.62 21.12
C LYS A 5 -41.86 -62.56 20.09
N PRO A 6 -42.21 -61.27 20.27
CA PRO A 6 -41.82 -60.22 19.35
C PRO A 6 -40.37 -59.77 19.57
N CYS A 7 -39.66 -59.55 18.46
CA CYS A 7 -38.30 -59.00 18.38
C CYS A 7 -38.33 -57.49 18.71
N ARG A 8 -37.44 -57.04 19.61
CA ARG A 8 -37.35 -55.65 20.08
C ARG A 8 -36.85 -54.71 18.95
N SER A 9 -37.57 -53.62 18.72
CA SER A 9 -37.20 -52.54 17.81
C SER A 9 -35.98 -51.76 18.30
N ILE A 10 -34.97 -51.61 17.44
CA ILE A 10 -33.85 -50.69 17.63
C ILE A 10 -34.30 -49.30 17.16
N ARG A 11 -34.40 -48.34 18.08
CA ARG A 11 -34.59 -46.92 17.76
C ARG A 11 -33.22 -46.31 17.49
N ILE A 12 -32.91 -46.01 16.23
CA ILE A 12 -31.76 -45.19 15.85
C ILE A 12 -32.13 -43.73 16.12
N LEU A 13 -31.49 -43.14 17.13
CA LEU A 13 -31.57 -41.71 17.43
C LEU A 13 -30.65 -40.98 16.43
N VAL A 14 -31.23 -40.32 15.44
CA VAL A 14 -30.49 -39.43 14.53
C VAL A 14 -30.29 -38.10 15.27
N LEU A 15 -29.10 -37.89 15.85
CA LEU A 15 -28.67 -36.57 16.30
C LEU A 15 -28.33 -35.72 15.06
N GLY A 16 -29.21 -34.78 14.71
CA GLY A 16 -28.93 -33.76 13.71
C GLY A 16 -27.88 -32.78 14.23
N PHE A 17 -26.68 -32.82 13.68
CA PHE A 17 -25.68 -31.76 13.85
C PHE A 17 -26.17 -30.51 13.09
N LEU A 18 -26.58 -29.48 13.82
CA LEU A 18 -26.76 -28.12 13.31
C LEU A 18 -25.39 -27.57 12.90
N PHE A 19 -25.09 -27.62 11.60
CA PHE A 19 -23.98 -26.88 11.02
C PHE A 19 -24.35 -25.39 11.02
N ALA A 20 -23.99 -24.67 12.08
CA ALA A 20 -23.95 -23.22 12.07
C ALA A 20 -22.79 -22.79 11.17
N GLY A 21 -23.07 -22.59 9.88
CA GLY A 21 -22.11 -22.03 8.94
C GLY A 21 -21.72 -20.62 9.39
N LEU A 22 -20.50 -20.47 9.89
CA LEU A 22 -19.84 -19.19 10.01
C LEU A 22 -19.61 -18.66 8.59
N ILE A 23 -20.53 -17.81 8.13
CA ILE A 23 -20.31 -17.00 6.93
C ILE A 23 -19.23 -15.98 7.31
N PHE A 24 -17.97 -16.31 7.02
CA PHE A 24 -16.90 -15.32 6.95
C PHE A 24 -17.21 -14.43 5.74
N GLU A 25 -17.83 -13.28 5.96
CA GLU A 25 -17.78 -12.20 4.98
C GLU A 25 -16.32 -11.79 4.82
N ALA A 26 -15.68 -12.25 3.75
CA ALA A 26 -14.41 -11.71 3.31
C ALA A 26 -14.64 -10.23 2.96
N ARG A 27 -14.31 -9.32 3.87
CA ARG A 27 -14.30 -7.88 3.60
C ARG A 27 -13.10 -7.54 2.71
N ALA A 28 -13.21 -7.91 1.44
CA ALA A 28 -12.20 -7.65 0.42
C ALA A 28 -12.29 -6.24 -0.16
N GLN A 29 -13.34 -5.48 0.13
CA GLN A 29 -13.56 -4.16 -0.45
C GLN A 29 -13.28 -3.05 0.57
N SER A 30 -12.53 -2.04 0.10
CA SER A 30 -12.34 -0.78 0.79
C SER A 30 -13.68 -0.03 0.90
N LYS A 31 -13.89 0.73 1.98
CA LYS A 31 -15.15 1.49 2.18
C LYS A 31 -15.22 2.68 1.20
N PRO A 32 -16.42 3.15 0.79
CA PRO A 32 -16.62 4.30 -0.09
C PRO A 32 -15.78 5.55 0.22
N ASP A 33 -15.51 5.81 1.50
CA ASP A 33 -14.71 6.97 1.97
C ASP A 33 -13.27 6.60 2.41
N SER A 34 -12.78 5.40 2.12
CA SER A 34 -11.52 4.90 2.68
C SER A 34 -10.25 5.34 1.94
N GLY A 35 -10.36 6.20 0.93
CA GLY A 35 -9.22 6.66 0.13
C GLY A 35 -8.65 5.57 -0.78
N TRP A 36 -7.32 5.51 -0.88
CA TRP A 36 -6.57 4.51 -1.65
C TRP A 36 -5.33 4.10 -0.83
N PRO A 37 -5.50 3.31 0.24
CA PRO A 37 -4.50 3.19 1.30
C PRO A 37 -3.28 2.33 0.94
N THR A 38 -3.35 1.54 -0.14
CA THR A 38 -2.30 0.63 -0.60
C THR A 38 -2.19 0.67 -2.11
N TYR A 39 -1.09 0.14 -2.67
CA TYR A 39 -0.84 0.10 -4.12
C TYR A 39 -2.04 -0.43 -4.94
N GLY A 40 -2.67 -1.52 -4.48
CA GLY A 40 -3.79 -2.18 -5.15
C GLY A 40 -5.19 -1.80 -4.61
N ASN A 41 -5.30 -0.74 -3.80
CA ASN A 41 -6.46 -0.32 -3.02
C ASN A 41 -6.90 -1.25 -1.87
N ASP A 42 -6.93 -2.56 -2.12
CA ASP A 42 -7.41 -3.58 -1.17
C ASP A 42 -6.44 -4.77 -1.06
N PRO A 43 -6.58 -5.66 -0.05
CA PRO A 43 -5.68 -6.80 0.13
C PRO A 43 -5.63 -7.78 -1.04
N GLY A 44 -6.67 -7.86 -1.87
CA GLY A 44 -6.70 -8.66 -3.09
C GLY A 44 -6.08 -7.95 -4.29
N GLY A 45 -5.72 -6.67 -4.15
CA GLY A 45 -5.13 -5.87 -5.22
C GLY A 45 -6.07 -5.63 -6.39
N THR A 46 -7.39 -5.56 -6.15
CA THR A 46 -8.38 -5.53 -7.23
C THR A 46 -8.36 -4.23 -8.03
N ARG A 47 -7.81 -3.15 -7.45
CA ARG A 47 -7.85 -1.79 -8.02
C ARG A 47 -9.27 -1.29 -8.26
N TYR A 48 -10.26 -1.86 -7.57
CA TYR A 48 -11.65 -1.43 -7.63
C TYR A 48 -11.90 -0.30 -6.64
N SER A 49 -12.53 0.80 -7.08
CA SER A 49 -13.04 1.84 -6.18
C SER A 49 -14.57 1.73 -6.09
N PRO A 50 -15.14 1.71 -4.87
CA PRO A 50 -16.59 1.78 -4.68
C PRO A 50 -17.19 3.18 -4.92
N ALA A 51 -16.36 4.22 -5.15
CA ALA A 51 -16.84 5.58 -5.39
C ALA A 51 -17.64 5.68 -6.69
N SER A 52 -18.78 6.37 -6.65
CA SER A 52 -19.75 6.42 -7.76
C SER A 52 -20.13 7.84 -8.21
N GLN A 53 -19.53 8.87 -7.59
CA GLN A 53 -19.78 10.28 -7.95
C GLN A 53 -19.48 10.54 -9.42
N ILE A 54 -18.39 9.98 -9.94
CA ILE A 54 -18.05 9.97 -11.37
C ILE A 54 -18.57 8.67 -11.97
N ASN A 55 -19.35 8.77 -13.03
CA ASN A 55 -19.99 7.63 -13.68
C ASN A 55 -20.19 7.89 -15.19
N ARG A 56 -20.77 6.90 -15.88
CA ARG A 56 -20.96 6.95 -17.35
C ARG A 56 -21.79 8.14 -17.83
N ALA A 57 -22.67 8.68 -17.00
CA ALA A 57 -23.54 9.80 -17.38
C ALA A 57 -22.84 11.16 -17.26
N ASN A 58 -21.79 11.29 -16.44
CA ASN A 58 -21.15 12.58 -16.15
C ASN A 58 -19.63 12.64 -16.41
N VAL A 59 -18.96 11.53 -16.75
CA VAL A 59 -17.51 11.49 -16.98
C VAL A 59 -17.03 12.50 -18.03
N ALA A 60 -17.87 12.79 -19.03
CA ALA A 60 -17.57 13.79 -20.06
C ALA A 60 -17.47 15.24 -19.53
N GLN A 61 -17.88 15.49 -18.28
CA GLN A 61 -17.83 16.81 -17.64
C GLN A 61 -16.56 17.02 -16.81
N LEU A 62 -15.68 16.01 -16.72
CA LEU A 62 -14.45 16.09 -15.94
C LEU A 62 -13.54 17.20 -16.47
N LYS A 63 -12.91 17.89 -15.52
CA LYS A 63 -11.90 18.91 -15.76
C LYS A 63 -10.70 18.61 -14.87
N VAL A 64 -9.52 19.00 -15.32
CA VAL A 64 -8.31 18.97 -14.49
C VAL A 64 -8.55 19.88 -13.29
N ALA A 65 -8.50 19.31 -12.08
CA ALA A 65 -8.63 20.08 -10.84
C ALA A 65 -7.32 20.82 -10.52
N TRP A 66 -6.19 20.15 -10.67
CA TRP A 66 -4.85 20.70 -10.49
C TRP A 66 -3.81 19.83 -11.20
N THR A 67 -2.58 20.33 -11.32
CA THR A 67 -1.44 19.59 -11.86
C THR A 67 -0.21 19.85 -11.00
N PHE A 68 0.52 18.79 -10.64
CA PHE A 68 1.78 18.86 -9.92
C PHE A 68 2.93 18.40 -10.82
N ARG A 69 4.03 19.15 -10.85
CA ARG A 69 5.24 18.79 -11.58
C ARG A 69 6.28 18.29 -10.58
N THR A 70 6.70 17.03 -10.73
CA THR A 70 7.63 16.38 -9.80
C THR A 70 9.07 16.88 -9.89
N GLY A 71 9.43 17.58 -10.97
CA GLY A 71 10.80 18.01 -11.23
C GLY A 71 11.75 16.87 -11.63
N ALA A 72 11.27 15.62 -11.73
CA ALA A 72 12.13 14.48 -12.05
C ALA A 72 12.86 14.67 -13.39
N LEU A 73 12.17 15.14 -14.43
CA LEU A 73 12.80 15.36 -15.74
C LEU A 73 13.79 16.54 -15.76
N ASP A 74 13.88 17.33 -14.68
CA ASP A 74 14.81 18.45 -14.58
C ASP A 74 16.16 18.04 -13.97
N GLN A 75 16.30 16.79 -13.52
CA GLN A 75 17.53 16.27 -12.92
C GLN A 75 18.66 16.15 -13.97
N PRO A 76 19.84 16.75 -13.74
CA PRO A 76 20.95 16.73 -14.69
C PRO A 76 21.71 15.39 -14.67
N THR A 77 21.04 14.30 -15.07
CA THR A 77 21.59 12.95 -15.09
C THR A 77 21.45 12.29 -16.45
N ARG A 78 22.45 11.50 -16.83
CA ARG A 78 22.38 10.58 -17.98
C ARG A 78 21.29 9.51 -17.81
N MET A 79 20.86 9.25 -16.58
CA MET A 79 19.79 8.29 -16.24
C MET A 79 18.40 8.74 -16.68
N ILE A 80 18.21 10.01 -17.07
CA ILE A 80 16.90 10.52 -17.55
C ILE A 80 16.32 9.72 -18.72
N ARG A 81 17.17 9.15 -19.57
CA ARG A 81 16.72 8.31 -20.70
C ARG A 81 16.11 6.97 -20.28
N LYS A 82 16.36 6.55 -19.04
CA LYS A 82 15.83 5.33 -18.43
C LYS A 82 14.71 5.60 -17.44
N ALA A 83 14.45 6.89 -17.15
CA ALA A 83 13.49 7.30 -16.14
C ALA A 83 12.06 7.05 -16.62
N ALA A 84 11.27 6.30 -15.83
CA ALA A 84 9.86 6.06 -16.10
C ALA A 84 9.02 6.34 -14.85
N PHE A 85 7.94 7.11 -15.01
CA PHE A 85 7.00 7.37 -13.92
C PHE A 85 5.99 6.21 -13.84
N GLU A 86 6.25 5.26 -12.93
CA GLU A 86 5.41 4.06 -12.73
C GLU A 86 4.62 4.07 -11.41
N ALA A 87 4.76 5.13 -10.61
CA ALA A 87 4.15 5.19 -9.30
C ALA A 87 2.63 5.15 -9.37
N THR A 88 2.01 4.25 -8.59
CA THR A 88 0.59 4.38 -8.22
C THR A 88 0.52 5.16 -6.90
N PRO A 89 0.02 6.41 -6.89
CA PRO A 89 -0.09 7.18 -5.66
C PRO A 89 -1.04 6.51 -4.65
N ILE A 90 -0.76 6.66 -3.37
CA ILE A 90 -1.65 6.23 -2.29
C ILE A 90 -2.24 7.43 -1.56
N LEU A 91 -3.51 7.34 -1.16
CA LEU A 91 -4.20 8.32 -0.32
C LEU A 91 -4.37 7.74 1.08
N ALA A 92 -3.59 8.26 2.03
CA ALA A 92 -3.58 7.79 3.42
C ALA A 92 -3.51 8.98 4.38
N ASP A 93 -4.30 8.93 5.46
CA ASP A 93 -4.32 9.98 6.50
C ASP A 93 -4.51 11.40 5.95
N GLY A 94 -5.35 11.54 4.92
CA GLY A 94 -5.67 12.81 4.28
C GLY A 94 -4.58 13.36 3.36
N LYS A 95 -3.51 12.60 3.08
CA LYS A 95 -2.40 13.02 2.21
C LYS A 95 -2.23 12.08 1.02
N LEU A 96 -1.87 12.64 -0.13
CA LEU A 96 -1.52 11.88 -1.32
C LEU A 96 0.00 11.67 -1.35
N PHE A 97 0.46 10.43 -1.36
CA PHE A 97 1.87 10.08 -1.42
C PHE A 97 2.22 9.45 -2.76
N LEU A 98 3.32 9.88 -3.37
CA LEU A 98 3.88 9.28 -4.58
C LEU A 98 5.40 9.22 -4.50
N SER A 99 6.00 8.30 -5.25
CA SER A 99 7.44 8.31 -5.51
C SER A 99 7.75 8.81 -6.93
N THR A 100 8.98 9.25 -7.15
CA THR A 100 9.50 9.62 -8.47
C THR A 100 10.40 8.50 -9.03
N PRO A 101 10.80 8.56 -10.32
CA PRO A 101 11.73 7.57 -10.89
C PRO A 101 13.10 7.50 -10.20
N TYR A 102 13.47 8.54 -9.45
CA TYR A 102 14.72 8.62 -8.67
C TYR A 102 14.48 8.42 -7.16
N ASP A 103 13.35 7.79 -6.82
CA ASP A 103 12.97 7.43 -5.45
C ASP A 103 12.72 8.59 -4.48
N HIS A 104 12.62 9.83 -4.95
CA HIS A 104 12.08 10.89 -4.09
C HIS A 104 10.65 10.52 -3.66
N VAL A 105 10.30 10.72 -2.39
CA VAL A 105 8.92 10.61 -1.90
C VAL A 105 8.32 11.99 -1.74
N ILE A 106 7.13 12.20 -2.29
CA ILE A 106 6.44 13.48 -2.23
C ILE A 106 5.08 13.26 -1.58
N ALA A 107 4.77 14.08 -0.56
CA ALA A 107 3.44 14.18 0.02
C ALA A 107 2.75 15.46 -0.47
N LEU A 108 1.54 15.31 -0.96
CA LEU A 108 0.70 16.40 -1.45
C LEU A 108 -0.61 16.49 -0.64
N ASP A 109 -1.12 17.71 -0.52
CA ASP A 109 -2.51 17.96 -0.18
C ASP A 109 -3.40 17.52 -1.37
N PRO A 110 -4.32 16.54 -1.20
CA PRO A 110 -5.09 15.99 -2.32
C PRO A 110 -6.12 16.98 -2.90
N GLN A 111 -6.52 18.00 -2.13
CA GLN A 111 -7.52 18.97 -2.56
C GLN A 111 -6.93 20.04 -3.48
N SER A 112 -5.73 20.51 -3.17
CA SER A 112 -5.05 21.62 -3.86
C SER A 112 -3.90 21.19 -4.76
N GLY A 113 -3.32 20.00 -4.53
CA GLY A 113 -2.08 19.56 -5.16
C GLY A 113 -0.83 20.22 -4.57
N ALA A 114 -0.95 20.98 -3.48
CA ALA A 114 0.17 21.64 -2.83
C ALA A 114 1.13 20.63 -2.19
N LYS A 115 2.43 20.85 -2.36
CA LYS A 115 3.47 20.02 -1.72
C LYS A 115 3.52 20.29 -0.23
N ILE A 116 3.34 19.23 0.57
CA ILE A 116 3.45 19.27 2.02
C ILE A 116 4.91 19.09 2.41
N TRP A 117 5.53 18.01 1.92
CA TRP A 117 6.94 17.71 2.12
C TRP A 117 7.46 16.86 0.95
N GLU A 118 8.79 16.82 0.83
CA GLU A 118 9.51 15.95 -0.10
C GLU A 118 10.73 15.39 0.61
N PHE A 119 11.02 14.12 0.34
CA PHE A 119 12.20 13.41 0.81
C PHE A 119 13.00 12.96 -0.40
N ASP A 120 14.29 13.32 -0.42
CA ASP A 120 15.27 12.84 -1.39
C ASP A 120 16.18 11.81 -0.71
N PRO A 121 16.17 10.53 -1.14
CA PRO A 121 17.02 9.49 -0.56
C PRO A 121 18.51 9.64 -0.92
N GLY A 122 18.88 10.52 -1.85
CA GLY A 122 20.26 10.74 -2.27
C GLY A 122 20.85 9.57 -3.05
N VAL A 123 20.04 8.90 -3.89
CA VAL A 123 20.51 7.81 -4.77
C VAL A 123 21.61 8.32 -5.70
N ASP A 124 22.69 7.55 -5.85
CA ASP A 124 23.78 7.91 -6.78
C ASP A 124 23.36 7.74 -8.24
N LEU A 125 22.88 8.82 -8.84
CA LEU A 125 22.46 8.85 -10.24
C LEU A 125 23.63 8.79 -11.26
N GLN A 126 24.88 8.70 -10.78
CA GLN A 126 26.03 8.35 -11.64
C GLN A 126 26.16 6.84 -11.81
N HIS A 127 25.66 6.03 -10.87
CA HIS A 127 25.59 4.59 -11.04
C HIS A 127 24.66 4.22 -12.19
N ASN A 128 25.01 3.16 -12.93
CA ASN A 128 24.23 2.74 -14.10
C ASN A 128 23.19 1.68 -13.71
N TYR A 129 22.01 2.11 -13.32
CA TYR A 129 20.88 1.21 -13.05
C TYR A 129 20.26 0.69 -14.35
N SER A 130 19.74 -0.55 -14.33
CA SER A 130 19.08 -1.17 -15.49
C SER A 130 17.74 -0.50 -15.79
N GLU A 131 16.94 -0.25 -14.75
CA GLU A 131 15.68 0.48 -14.78
C GLU A 131 15.76 1.64 -13.78
N VAL A 132 15.17 2.78 -14.15
CA VAL A 132 15.10 3.96 -13.28
C VAL A 132 13.62 4.28 -13.12
N ALA A 133 12.96 3.49 -12.28
CA ALA A 133 11.54 3.57 -12.04
C ALA A 133 11.25 3.20 -10.59
N SER A 134 10.23 3.84 -10.02
CA SER A 134 9.68 3.50 -8.72
C SER A 134 8.18 3.27 -8.88
N ARG A 135 7.68 2.16 -8.34
CA ARG A 135 6.27 1.74 -8.49
C ARG A 135 5.35 2.34 -7.42
N GLY A 136 5.90 3.13 -6.51
CA GLY A 136 5.17 3.82 -5.46
C GLY A 136 5.67 3.45 -4.07
N VAL A 137 4.95 3.95 -3.08
CA VAL A 137 5.24 3.73 -1.67
C VAL A 137 4.21 2.78 -1.04
N SER A 138 4.52 2.26 0.13
CA SER A 138 3.56 1.53 0.97
C SER A 138 3.33 2.26 2.28
N ALA A 139 2.13 2.14 2.86
CA ALA A 139 1.81 2.75 4.13
C ALA A 139 1.54 1.70 5.21
N TRP A 140 2.00 1.97 6.43
CA TRP A 140 1.59 1.23 7.62
C TRP A 140 1.26 2.20 8.73
N ARG A 141 0.14 1.95 9.41
CA ARG A 141 -0.29 2.77 10.54
C ARG A 141 -0.14 1.99 11.82
N ASP A 142 0.60 2.55 12.77
CA ASP A 142 0.63 2.03 14.13
C ASP A 142 -0.70 2.35 14.81
N SER A 143 -1.47 1.30 15.12
CA SER A 143 -2.75 1.42 15.81
C SER A 143 -2.61 1.80 17.29
N LYS A 144 -1.41 1.65 17.87
CA LYS A 144 -1.11 1.99 19.26
C LYS A 144 -0.55 3.39 19.42
N ALA A 145 0.02 3.97 18.35
CA ALA A 145 0.56 5.32 18.37
C ALA A 145 -0.56 6.37 18.46
N LYS A 146 -0.39 7.34 19.35
CA LYS A 146 -1.30 8.47 19.53
C LYS A 146 -1.11 9.48 18.38
N ILE A 147 -2.17 10.24 18.09
CA ILE A 147 -2.10 11.36 17.15
C ILE A 147 -0.98 12.31 17.58
N GLY A 148 -0.14 12.73 16.63
CA GLY A 148 1.02 13.59 16.87
C GLY A 148 2.29 12.85 17.32
N GLN A 149 2.24 11.54 17.60
CA GLN A 149 3.46 10.77 17.79
C GLN A 149 4.18 10.55 16.45
N PRO A 150 5.53 10.68 16.40
CA PRO A 150 6.30 10.34 15.22
C PRO A 150 6.01 8.91 14.78
N CYS A 151 6.00 8.70 13.47
CA CYS A 151 5.89 7.41 12.81
C CYS A 151 4.62 6.64 13.14
N ARG A 152 3.56 7.35 13.57
CA ARG A 152 2.21 6.80 13.65
C ARG A 152 1.72 6.33 12.28
N LEU A 153 1.97 7.12 11.24
CA LEU A 153 1.88 6.66 9.85
C LEU A 153 3.31 6.54 9.33
N ARG A 154 3.69 5.35 8.86
CA ARG A 154 4.96 5.11 8.19
C ARG A 154 4.72 4.97 6.70
N ILE A 155 5.54 5.65 5.92
CA ILE A 155 5.62 5.54 4.47
C ILE A 155 6.92 4.82 4.14
N PHE A 156 6.80 3.67 3.48
CA PHE A 156 7.93 2.84 3.09
C PHE A 156 8.26 3.03 1.62
N LEU A 157 9.55 3.11 1.34
CA LEU A 157 10.13 3.24 0.01
C LEU A 157 11.25 2.21 -0.17
N GLY A 158 11.20 1.47 -1.27
CA GLY A 158 12.35 0.75 -1.79
C GLY A 158 13.08 1.62 -2.82
N THR A 159 14.40 1.65 -2.75
CA THR A 159 15.26 2.51 -3.59
C THR A 159 16.07 1.69 -4.61
N LEU A 160 16.51 2.37 -5.67
CA LEU A 160 17.37 1.84 -6.73
C LEU A 160 18.69 1.26 -6.20
N ASP A 161 19.23 1.83 -5.12
CA ASP A 161 20.46 1.39 -4.46
C ASP A 161 20.22 0.39 -3.31
N ALA A 162 19.07 -0.31 -3.34
CA ALA A 162 18.73 -1.43 -2.46
C ALA A 162 18.59 -1.05 -0.97
N ARG A 163 18.11 0.16 -0.66
CA ARG A 163 17.65 0.52 0.69
C ARG A 163 16.13 0.40 0.81
N LEU A 164 15.67 -0.11 1.96
CA LEU A 164 14.30 0.03 2.43
C LEU A 164 14.25 1.13 3.49
N ILE A 165 13.51 2.20 3.20
CA ILE A 165 13.43 3.41 4.03
C ILE A 165 12.04 3.53 4.63
N ALA A 166 11.95 3.91 5.91
CA ALA A 166 10.70 4.24 6.59
C ALA A 166 10.66 5.72 6.98
N LEU A 167 9.66 6.42 6.48
CA LEU A 167 9.43 7.85 6.70
C LEU A 167 8.17 8.09 7.52
N ASP A 168 8.20 9.08 8.39
CA ASP A 168 7.02 9.61 9.07
C ASP A 168 6.09 10.29 8.04
N GLY A 169 4.84 9.86 8.00
CA GLY A 169 3.87 10.35 7.01
C GLY A 169 3.46 11.81 7.18
N GLU A 170 3.70 12.42 8.34
CA GLU A 170 3.40 13.84 8.57
C GLU A 170 4.56 14.74 8.12
N THR A 171 5.81 14.30 8.32
CA THR A 171 7.00 15.16 8.24
C THR A 171 7.99 14.75 7.16
N GLY A 172 7.90 13.54 6.63
CA GLY A 172 8.88 12.97 5.69
C GLY A 172 10.23 12.63 6.34
N LYS A 173 10.34 12.70 7.68
CA LYS A 173 11.57 12.36 8.41
C LYS A 173 11.69 10.86 8.61
N HIS A 174 12.91 10.36 8.71
CA HIS A 174 13.17 8.97 9.07
C HIS A 174 12.48 8.54 10.37
N CYS A 175 11.91 7.34 10.34
CA CYS A 175 11.47 6.63 11.52
C CYS A 175 12.64 5.97 12.22
N ALA A 176 13.25 6.67 13.17
CA ALA A 176 14.49 6.24 13.84
C ALA A 176 14.40 4.85 14.51
N ASP A 177 13.20 4.37 14.81
CA ASP A 177 12.95 3.05 15.40
C ASP A 177 12.83 1.90 14.35
N PHE A 178 13.04 2.20 13.08
CA PHE A 178 13.06 1.22 12.00
C PHE A 178 14.48 0.99 11.49
N GLY A 179 14.92 -0.28 11.43
CA GLY A 179 16.26 -0.63 10.95
C GLY A 179 17.37 0.11 11.68
N SER A 180 18.34 0.64 10.92
CA SER A 180 19.37 1.55 11.39
C SER A 180 18.96 2.99 11.12
N ASN A 181 18.32 3.64 12.10
CA ASN A 181 17.91 5.04 12.03
C ASN A 181 16.97 5.40 10.85
N GLY A 182 16.04 4.50 10.52
CA GLY A 182 15.04 4.68 9.46
C GLY A 182 15.32 3.92 8.17
N GLU A 183 16.45 3.22 8.07
CA GLU A 183 16.86 2.54 6.84
C GLU A 183 17.32 1.10 7.10
N ILE A 184 17.09 0.22 6.12
CA ILE A 184 17.66 -1.13 6.04
C ILE A 184 18.38 -1.24 4.70
N ASP A 185 19.63 -1.70 4.73
CA ASP A 185 20.43 -2.03 3.55
C ASP A 185 20.14 -3.47 3.13
N LEU A 186 19.37 -3.65 2.05
CA LEU A 186 18.94 -4.95 1.56
C LEU A 186 20.06 -5.72 0.86
N SER A 187 21.18 -5.07 0.53
CA SER A 187 22.31 -5.74 -0.13
C SER A 187 23.09 -6.65 0.82
N ARG A 188 23.08 -6.33 2.12
CA ARG A 188 23.82 -7.08 3.15
C ARG A 188 23.22 -8.45 3.44
N ASP A 189 21.90 -8.57 3.37
CA ASP A 189 21.19 -9.83 3.64
C ASP A 189 20.97 -10.67 2.38
N ALA A 190 21.00 -10.05 1.18
CA ALA A 190 20.90 -10.75 -0.10
C ALA A 190 22.21 -11.46 -0.48
N ALA A 191 23.36 -10.94 -0.06
CA ALA A 191 24.67 -11.53 -0.35
C ALA A 191 24.92 -12.86 0.40
N THR A 192 24.20 -13.11 1.50
CA THR A 192 24.39 -14.30 2.35
C THR A 192 23.71 -15.57 1.83
N GLN A 193 23.01 -15.52 0.70
CA GLN A 193 22.37 -16.69 0.07
C GLN A 193 23.05 -17.13 -1.24
N MET A 194 24.28 -16.69 -1.48
CA MET A 194 25.07 -17.07 -2.67
C MET A 194 26.27 -17.97 -2.38
N GLU A 195 26.30 -18.63 -1.21
CA GLU A 195 27.21 -19.75 -0.88
C GLU A 195 26.40 -21.01 -0.54
#